data_AF-K0UYF4-F1
#
_entry.id   AF-K0UYF4-F1
#
_cell.length_a   1.000
_cell.length_b   1.000
_cell.length_c   1.000
_cell.angle_alpha   90.00
_cell.angle_beta   90.00
_cell.angle_gamma   90.00
#
_symmetry.space_group_name_H-M   'P 1'
#
loop_
_entity.id
_entity.type
_entity.pdbx_description
1 polymer ?
#
loop_
_entity_poly.entity_id
_entity_poly.type
_entity_poly.pdbx_seq_one_letter_code
_entity_poly.pdbx_strand_id
1 'polypeptide(L)'
;MIDWTRAALIGALAGAVFWAVTVYVLIASDGAPAVWAAVAIAGIALLAAGVLLYRRGNSTESRCRGAALALAPLTGIVPVAVFSAAGLLVEVGASV
;
A
#
# COMPACT_ATOMS: atom_id res chain seq x y z
N MET A 1 -13.61 -22.79 -2.90
CA MET A 1 -13.49 -21.53 -3.66
C MET A 1 -12.98 -20.44 -2.73
N ILE A 2 -12.16 -19.50 -3.21
CA ILE A 2 -11.70 -18.36 -2.40
C ILE A 2 -12.87 -17.43 -2.06
N ASP A 3 -12.95 -17.02 -0.80
CA ASP A 3 -13.83 -15.94 -0.36
C ASP A 3 -13.13 -14.60 -0.62
N TRP A 4 -13.48 -14.00 -1.75
CA TRP A 4 -12.94 -12.71 -2.18
C TRP A 4 -13.45 -11.55 -1.35
N THR A 5 -14.67 -11.63 -0.82
CA THR A 5 -15.25 -10.59 0.05
C THR A 5 -14.44 -10.49 1.34
N ARG A 6 -14.17 -11.63 1.98
CA ARG A 6 -13.33 -11.67 3.19
C ARG A 6 -11.90 -11.22 2.90
N ALA A 7 -11.32 -11.63 1.77
CA ALA A 7 -9.98 -11.18 1.38
C ALA A 7 -9.91 -9.66 1.16
N ALA A 8 -10.92 -9.07 0.50
CA ALA A 8 -11.01 -7.63 0.27
C ALA A 8 -11.19 -6.86 1.58
N LEU A 9 -12.05 -7.32 2.49
CA LEU A 9 -12.25 -6.68 3.80
C LEU A 9 -10.97 -6.70 4.65
N ILE A 10 -10.29 -7.84 4.73
CA ILE A 10 -9.02 -7.93 5.46
C ILE A 10 -7.96 -7.05 4.79
N GLY A 11 -7.90 -7.04 3.46
CA GLY A 11 -6.98 -6.20 2.70
C GLY A 11 -7.24 -4.71 2.92
N ALA A 12 -8.49 -4.28 2.97
CA ALA A 12 -8.87 -2.90 3.25
C ALA A 12 -8.48 -2.48 4.67
N LEU A 13 -8.70 -3.34 5.67
CA LEU A 13 -8.29 -3.06 7.07
C LEU A 13 -6.77 -3.00 7.21
N ALA A 14 -6.05 -3.99 6.66
CA ALA A 14 -4.60 -4.01 6.68
C ALA A 14 -4.00 -2.83 5.90
N GLY A 15 -4.62 -2.47 4.77
CA GLY A 15 -4.28 -1.30 3.99
C GLY A 15 -4.49 -0.01 4.78
N ALA A 16 -5.63 0.14 5.44
CA ALA A 16 -5.90 1.31 6.28
C ALA A 16 -4.84 1.49 7.39
N VAL A 17 -4.42 0.41 8.05
CA VAL A 17 -3.35 0.45 9.05
C VAL A 17 -2.01 0.85 8.42
N PHE A 18 -1.62 0.20 7.32
CA PHE A 18 -0.37 0.50 6.61
C PHE A 18 -0.31 1.97 6.17
N TRP A 19 -1.40 2.48 5.59
CA TRP A 19 -1.48 3.86 5.12
C TRP A 19 -1.58 4.88 6.25
N ALA A 20 -2.26 4.58 7.35
CA ALA A 20 -2.27 5.45 8.53
C ALA A 20 -0.86 5.65 9.10
N VAL A 21 -0.09 4.55 9.22
CA VAL A 21 1.31 4.61 9.66
C VAL A 21 2.16 5.40 8.65
N THR A 22 1.97 5.15 7.35
CA THR A 22 2.68 5.85 6.28
C THR A 22 2.46 7.36 6.34
N VAL A 23 1.20 7.81 6.47
CA VAL A 23 0.85 9.23 6.58
C VAL A 23 1.49 9.85 7.81
N TYR A 24 1.40 9.19 8.97
CA TYR A 24 2.03 9.69 10.20
C TYR A 24 3.55 9.87 10.03
N VAL A 25 4.25 8.87 9.49
CA VAL A 25 5.70 8.94 9.33
C VAL A 25 6.10 9.98 8.29
N LEU A 26 5.35 10.12 7.19
CA LEU A 26 5.61 11.16 6.18
C LEU A 26 5.43 12.56 6.76
N ILE A 27 4.36 12.80 7.53
CA ILE A 27 4.15 14.10 8.20
C ILE A 27 5.27 14.37 9.21
N ALA A 28 5.64 13.39 10.03
CA ALA A 28 6.69 13.54 11.04
C ALA A 28 8.09 13.76 10.44
N SER A 29 8.26 13.51 9.14
CA SER A 29 9.55 13.60 8.44
C SER A 29 9.56 14.69 7.36
N ASP A 30 8.59 15.60 7.36
CA ASP A 30 8.40 16.64 6.33
C ASP A 30 8.44 16.09 4.89
N GLY A 31 7.94 14.86 4.69
CA GLY A 31 7.93 14.20 3.40
C GLY A 31 9.31 13.88 2.82
N ALA A 32 10.35 13.73 3.66
CA ALA A 32 11.71 13.46 3.21
C ALA A 32 11.79 12.31 2.17
N PRO A 33 12.57 12.46 1.07
CA PRO A 33 12.64 11.46 0.00
C PRO A 33 13.02 10.05 0.45
N ALA A 34 13.88 9.94 1.47
CA ALA A 34 14.29 8.67 2.07
C ALA A 34 13.10 7.90 2.69
N VAL A 35 12.12 8.63 3.25
CA VAL A 35 10.92 8.03 3.85
C VAL A 35 9.99 7.50 2.77
N TRP A 36 9.83 8.23 1.66
CA TRP A 36 9.12 7.73 0.48
C TRP A 36 9.75 6.44 -0.07
N ALA A 37 11.08 6.38 -0.16
CA ALA A 37 11.78 5.17 -0.57
C ALA A 37 11.52 4.00 0.40
N ALA A 38 11.56 4.26 1.71
CA ALA A 38 11.26 3.24 2.72
C ALA A 38 9.82 2.71 2.64
N VAL A 39 8.84 3.60 2.45
CA VAL A 39 7.43 3.24 2.24
C VAL A 39 7.26 2.39 0.98
N ALA A 40 7.92 2.76 -0.12
CA ALA A 40 7.88 2.00 -1.37
C ALA A 40 8.47 0.59 -1.18
N ILE A 41 9.62 0.47 -0.50
CA ILE A 41 10.23 -0.83 -0.19
C ILE A 41 9.30 -1.68 0.68
N ALA A 42 8.71 -1.09 1.73
CA ALA A 42 7.76 -1.79 2.61
C ALA A 42 6.52 -2.28 1.84
N GLY A 43 5.97 -1.44 0.96
CA GLY A 43 4.84 -1.80 0.10
C GLY A 43 5.17 -2.95 -0.86
N ILE A 44 6.34 -2.90 -1.51
CA ILE A 44 6.82 -3.98 -2.40
C ILE A 44 7.02 -5.28 -1.61
N ALA A 45 7.59 -5.21 -0.41
CA ALA A 45 7.79 -6.38 0.44
C ALA A 45 6.46 -7.03 0.85
N LEU A 46 5.45 -6.22 1.23
CA LEU A 46 4.10 -6.70 1.54
C LEU A 46 3.42 -7.32 0.31
N LEU A 47 3.53 -6.69 -0.87
CA LEU A 47 3.05 -7.25 -2.12
C LEU A 47 3.68 -8.60 -2.43
N ALA A 48 5.02 -8.68 -2.40
CA ALA A 48 5.77 -9.89 -2.68
C ALA A 48 5.41 -11.01 -1.71
N ALA A 49 5.36 -10.72 -0.40
CA ALA A 49 4.96 -11.68 0.62
C ALA A 49 3.51 -12.17 0.39
N GLY A 50 2.58 -11.27 0.08
CA GLY A 50 1.17 -11.61 -0.17
C GLY A 50 1.00 -12.51 -1.38
N VAL A 51 1.70 -12.18 -2.48
CA VAL A 51 1.74 -13.00 -3.70
C VAL A 51 2.36 -14.38 -3.42
N LEU A 52 3.47 -14.44 -2.68
CA LEU A 52 4.09 -15.72 -2.32
C LEU A 52 3.16 -16.58 -1.48
N LEU A 53 2.49 -16.02 -0.47
CA LEU A 53 1.51 -16.72 0.37
C LEU A 53 0.29 -17.18 -0.44
N TYR A 54 -0.18 -16.36 -1.39
CA TYR A 54 -1.25 -16.73 -2.30
C TYR A 54 -0.86 -17.91 -3.20
N ARG A 55 0.36 -17.89 -3.76
CA ARG A 55 0.84 -18.93 -4.68
C ARG A 55 1.21 -20.23 -3.98
N ARG A 56 1.80 -20.17 -2.78
CA ARG A 56 2.27 -21.34 -2.02
C ARG A 56 1.23 -21.88 -1.02
N GLY A 57 0.09 -21.21 -0.86
CA GLY A 57 -0.96 -21.65 0.04
C GLY A 57 -1.63 -22.94 -0.42
N ASN A 58 -1.56 -23.98 0.42
CA ASN A 58 -2.26 -25.27 0.22
C ASN A 58 -3.73 -25.23 0.68
N SER A 59 -4.09 -24.25 1.52
CA SER A 59 -5.47 -24.04 1.99
C SER A 59 -6.09 -22.79 1.38
N THR A 60 -7.41 -22.82 1.20
CA THR A 60 -8.18 -21.67 0.70
C THR A 60 -8.02 -20.46 1.62
N GLU A 61 -7.95 -20.67 2.94
CA GLU A 61 -7.76 -19.60 3.91
C GLU A 61 -6.38 -18.92 3.78
N SER A 62 -5.32 -19.71 3.57
CA SER A 62 -3.97 -19.16 3.33
C SER A 62 -3.96 -18.29 2.07
N ARG A 63 -4.67 -18.70 1.02
CA ARG A 63 -4.78 -17.91 -0.21
C ARG A 63 -5.58 -16.63 0.01
N CYS A 64 -6.69 -16.67 0.75
CA CYS A 64 -7.44 -15.46 1.12
C CYS A 64 -6.57 -14.46 1.89
N ARG A 65 -5.76 -14.91 2.86
CA ARG A 65 -4.83 -14.04 3.60
C ARG A 65 -3.72 -13.49 2.72
N GLY A 66 -3.17 -14.30 1.81
CA GLY A 66 -2.18 -13.84 0.84
C GLY A 66 -2.72 -12.76 -0.10
N ALA A 67 -3.94 -12.96 -0.62
CA ALA A 67 -4.62 -11.96 -1.44
C ALA A 67 -4.90 -10.67 -0.64
N ALA A 68 -5.37 -10.77 0.60
CA ALA A 68 -5.59 -9.62 1.47
C ALA A 68 -4.29 -8.82 1.71
N LEU A 69 -3.18 -9.50 1.99
CA LEU A 69 -1.88 -8.87 2.22
C LEU A 69 -1.38 -8.13 0.97
N ALA A 70 -1.59 -8.72 -0.22
CA ALA A 70 -1.23 -8.09 -1.49
C ALA A 70 -2.10 -6.85 -1.79
N LEU A 71 -3.39 -6.88 -1.41
CA LEU A 71 -4.31 -5.75 -1.62
C LEU A 71 -4.01 -4.57 -0.70
N ALA A 72 -3.51 -4.81 0.52
CA ALA A 72 -3.26 -3.79 1.52
C ALA A 72 -2.44 -2.57 1.02
N PRO A 73 -1.24 -2.73 0.44
CA PRO A 73 -0.50 -1.61 -0.12
C PRO A 73 -1.16 -1.01 -1.37
N LEU A 74 -2.04 -1.73 -2.07
CA LEU A 74 -2.69 -1.21 -3.29
C LEU A 74 -3.82 -0.23 -2.98
N THR A 75 -4.41 -0.27 -1.77
CA THR A 75 -5.60 0.54 -1.44
C THR A 75 -5.37 2.04 -1.48
N GLY A 76 -4.14 2.50 -1.26
CA GLY A 76 -3.79 3.93 -1.17
C GLY A 76 -2.95 4.44 -2.33
N ILE A 77 -2.64 3.61 -3.32
CA ILE A 77 -1.82 4.03 -4.48
C ILE A 77 -2.50 5.14 -5.27
N VAL A 78 -3.83 5.06 -5.46
CA VAL A 78 -4.56 6.06 -6.23
C VAL A 78 -4.51 7.45 -5.56
N PRO A 79 -4.86 7.62 -4.27
CA PRO A 79 -4.65 8.87 -3.56
C PRO A 79 -3.20 9.36 -3.63
N VAL A 80 -2.21 8.49 -3.37
CA VAL A 80 -0.79 8.88 -3.42
C VAL A 80 -0.43 9.42 -4.81
N ALA A 81 -0.79 8.73 -5.89
CA ALA A 81 -0.49 9.17 -7.24
C ALA A 81 -1.14 10.52 -7.55
N VAL A 82 -2.41 10.72 -7.18
CA VAL A 82 -3.15 11.97 -7.40
C VAL A 82 -2.53 13.13 -6.62
N PHE A 83 -2.24 12.95 -5.33
CA PHE A 83 -1.68 14.01 -4.50
C PHE A 83 -0.22 14.34 -4.86
N SER A 84 0.59 13.33 -5.19
CA SER A 84 1.95 13.56 -5.67
C SER A 84 1.95 14.31 -7.01
N ALA A 85 1.07 13.95 -7.95
CA ALA A 85 0.93 14.66 -9.21
C ALA A 85 0.48 16.12 -9.01
N ALA A 86 -0.50 16.35 -8.13
CA ALA A 86 -0.95 17.70 -7.79
C ALA A 86 0.17 18.54 -7.16
N GLY A 87 0.94 17.96 -6.22
CA GLY A 87 2.09 18.63 -5.60
C GLY A 87 3.16 19.04 -6.61
N LEU A 88 3.52 18.13 -7.53
CA LEU A 88 4.45 18.41 -8.61
C LEU A 88 3.95 19.52 -9.53
N LEU A 89 2.65 19.54 -9.87
CA LEU A 89 2.07 20.60 -10.70
C LEU A 89 2.13 21.97 -10.02
N VAL A 90 1.90 22.03 -8.70
CA VAL A 90 2.02 23.27 -7.92
C VAL A 90 3.47 23.76 -7.88
N GLU A 91 4.42 22.87 -7.64
CA GLU A 91 5.85 23.21 -7.58
C GLU A 91 6.37 23.70 -8.93
N VAL A 92 5.99 23.04 -10.03
CA VAL A 92 6.31 23.49 -11.40
C VAL A 92 5.65 24.84 -11.68
N GLY A 93 4.37 25.02 -11.37
CA GLY A 93 3.66 26.28 -11.60
C GLY A 93 4.21 27.46 -10.81
N ALA A 94 4.76 27.23 -9.62
CA ALA A 94 5.41 28.25 -8.81
C ALA A 94 6.82 28.63 -9.32
N SER A 95 7.41 27.82 -10.20
CA SER A 95 8.75 28.02 -10.75
C SER A 95 8.78 28.77 -12.10
N VAL A 96 7.62 29.14 -12.64
CA VAL A 96 7.44 29.91 -13.89
C VAL A 96 6.99 31.33 -13.59
#